data_AF-A0A7W9G3P9-F1
#
_entry.id   AF-A0A7W9G3P9-F1
#
_cell.length_a   1.000
_cell.length_b   1.000
_cell.length_c   1.000
_cell.angle_alpha   90.00
_cell.angle_beta   90.00
_cell.angle_gamma   90.00
#
_symmetry.space_group_name_H-M   'P 1'
#
loop_
_entity.id
_entity.type
_entity.pdbx_description
1 polymer ?
#
loop_
_entity_poly.entity_id
_entity_poly.type
_entity_poly.pdbx_seq_one_letter_code
_entity_poly.pdbx_strand_id
1 'polypeptide(L)'
;MTMTRESTGKDTRLEQERSNDNSNFVRLSVNLSHETAQTFKALAERKGLSFTEAIRRAITIWKFVEDQLAQGHELAIVESDGNPRRILFL
;
A
#
# COMPACT_ATOMS: atom_id res chain seq x y z
N MET A 1 1.22 58.62 -32.27
CA MET A 1 0.12 57.98 -31.52
C MET A 1 0.47 56.51 -31.41
N THR A 2 1.07 56.15 -30.27
CA THR A 2 1.57 54.81 -29.98
C THR A 2 0.41 53.97 -29.45
N MET A 3 0.11 52.85 -30.08
CA MET A 3 -0.80 51.83 -29.55
C MET A 3 -0.07 50.50 -29.57
N THR A 4 0.56 50.20 -28.43
CA THR A 4 0.90 48.85 -28.00
C THR A 4 -0.39 48.10 -27.72
N ARG A 5 -0.53 46.85 -28.19
CA ARG A 5 -1.15 45.79 -27.38
C ARG A 5 -0.84 44.41 -27.93
N GLU A 6 -0.12 43.67 -27.09
CA GLU A 6 0.04 42.24 -27.07
C GLU A 6 -1.32 41.51 -27.08
N SER A 7 -1.39 40.36 -27.75
CA SER A 7 -1.97 39.13 -27.17
C SER A 7 -1.81 37.96 -28.15
N THR A 8 -0.66 37.29 -28.12
CA THR A 8 -0.52 35.93 -28.67
C THR A 8 0.08 35.07 -27.57
N GLY A 9 -0.76 34.63 -26.63
CA GLY A 9 -0.31 33.85 -25.48
C GLY A 9 -1.41 33.22 -24.66
N LYS A 10 -2.60 33.01 -25.23
CA LYS A 10 -3.76 32.49 -24.49
C LYS A 10 -4.20 31.08 -24.90
N ASP A 11 -3.78 30.57 -26.05
CA ASP A 11 -4.15 29.21 -26.47
C ASP A 11 -3.26 28.11 -25.88
N THR A 12 -2.06 28.43 -25.42
CA THR A 12 -1.11 27.41 -24.91
C THR A 12 -1.36 27.00 -23.46
N ARG A 13 -2.35 27.60 -22.79
CA ARG A 13 -2.59 27.40 -21.34
C ARG A 13 -3.74 26.45 -21.03
N LEU A 14 -4.52 26.02 -22.05
CA LEU A 14 -5.68 25.13 -21.86
C LEU A 14 -5.36 23.65 -22.14
N GLU A 15 -4.17 23.31 -22.63
CA GLU A 15 -3.72 21.93 -22.86
C GLU A 15 -2.90 21.33 -21.71
N GLN A 16 -2.45 22.14 -20.75
CA GLN A 16 -1.67 21.65 -19.60
C GLN A 16 -2.53 21.09 -18.45
N GLU A 17 -3.86 21.20 -18.52
CA GLU A 17 -4.77 20.70 -17.49
C GLU A 17 -5.37 19.31 -17.82
N ARG A 18 -4.98 18.69 -18.93
CA ARG A 18 -5.51 17.38 -19.38
C ARG A 18 -4.49 16.25 -19.36
N SER A 19 -3.76 16.07 -18.25
CA SER A 19 -3.14 14.76 -17.94
C SER A 19 -2.39 14.78 -16.60
N ASN A 20 -3.08 14.54 -15.49
CA ASN A 20 -2.54 13.61 -14.49
C ASN A 20 -3.61 13.11 -13.51
N ASP A 21 -4.75 12.64 -14.02
CA ASP A 21 -5.61 11.74 -13.26
C ASP A 21 -5.04 10.30 -13.34
N ASN A 22 -3.77 10.15 -12.98
CA ASN A 22 -3.12 8.86 -12.76
C ASN A 22 -3.28 8.50 -11.29
N SER A 23 -4.53 8.18 -10.94
CA SER A 23 -4.88 7.08 -10.03
C SER A 23 -3.95 6.87 -8.82
N ASN A 24 -4.22 7.52 -7.68
CA ASN A 24 -4.01 7.13 -6.27
C ASN A 24 -2.89 6.12 -5.86
N PHE A 25 -1.79 5.96 -6.60
CA PHE A 25 -0.70 5.05 -6.26
C PHE A 25 0.47 5.82 -5.65
N VAL A 26 0.89 5.44 -4.44
CA VAL A 26 2.09 5.95 -3.77
C VAL A 26 3.22 4.94 -3.93
N ARG A 27 4.41 5.40 -4.31
CA ARG A 27 5.62 4.56 -4.34
C ARG A 27 6.17 4.42 -2.93
N LEU A 28 6.23 3.19 -2.44
CA LEU A 28 6.91 2.84 -1.19
C LEU A 28 8.31 2.30 -1.49
N SER A 29 9.34 2.88 -0.87
CA SER A 29 10.71 2.37 -0.89
C SER A 29 11.14 2.09 0.54
N VAL A 30 11.53 0.84 0.82
CA VAL A 30 11.95 0.39 2.14
C VAL A 30 13.24 -0.39 2.03
N ASN A 31 14.11 -0.22 3.02
CA ASN A 31 15.30 -1.05 3.16
C ASN A 31 14.91 -2.31 3.94
N LEU A 32 15.16 -3.47 3.34
CA LEU A 32 14.94 -4.77 3.98
C LEU A 32 16.26 -5.55 3.99
N SER A 33 16.46 -6.39 4.99
CA SER A 33 17.53 -7.39 4.91
C SER A 33 17.27 -8.32 3.73
N HIS A 34 18.32 -8.93 3.21
CA HIS A 34 18.19 -9.91 2.13
C HIS A 34 17.26 -11.07 2.54
N GLU A 35 17.41 -11.57 3.77
CA GLU A 35 16.58 -12.65 4.30
C GLU A 35 15.09 -12.27 4.37
N THR A 36 14.76 -11.08 4.87
CA THR A 36 13.37 -10.60 4.93
C THR A 36 12.77 -10.45 3.54
N ALA A 37 13.54 -9.90 2.59
CA ALA A 37 13.09 -9.74 1.21
C ALA A 37 12.81 -11.10 0.54
N GLN A 38 13.68 -12.10 0.74
CA GLN A 38 13.49 -13.46 0.23
C GLN A 38 12.28 -14.14 0.88
N THR A 39 12.15 -14.04 2.20
CA THR A 39 11.01 -14.59 2.93
C THR A 39 9.69 -14.03 2.41
N PHE A 40 9.63 -12.70 2.21
CA PHE A 40 8.45 -12.05 1.69
C PHE A 40 8.14 -12.46 0.25
N LYS A 41 9.17 -12.57 -0.61
CA LYS A 41 9.02 -13.05 -1.98
C LYS A 41 8.45 -14.47 -2.03
N ALA A 42 8.99 -15.40 -1.25
CA ALA A 42 8.50 -16.78 -1.18
C ALA A 42 7.03 -16.85 -0.70
N LEU A 43 6.65 -16.03 0.28
CA LEU A 43 5.26 -15.93 0.75
C LEU A 43 4.31 -15.42 -0.33
N ALA A 44 4.72 -14.42 -1.11
CA ALA A 44 3.94 -13.88 -2.22
C ALA A 44 3.77 -14.92 -3.34
N GLU A 45 4.86 -15.60 -3.72
CA GLU A 45 4.87 -16.64 -4.76
C GLU A 45 3.98 -17.83 -4.38
N ARG A 46 4.05 -18.30 -3.13
CA ARG A 46 3.18 -19.39 -2.63
C ARG A 46 1.69 -19.08 -2.81
N LYS A 47 1.32 -17.80 -2.77
CA LYS A 47 -0.06 -17.33 -2.92
C LYS A 47 -0.40 -16.83 -4.33
N GLY A 48 0.55 -16.90 -5.28
CA GLY A 48 0.37 -16.39 -6.64
C GLY A 48 0.14 -14.87 -6.70
N LEU A 49 0.72 -14.11 -5.77
CA LEU A 49 0.51 -12.66 -5.65
C LEU A 49 1.68 -11.86 -6.21
N SER A 50 1.37 -10.70 -6.79
CA SER A 50 2.39 -9.68 -7.05
C SER A 50 2.94 -9.13 -5.74
N PHE A 51 4.17 -8.61 -5.77
CA PHE A 51 4.82 -8.04 -4.59
C PHE A 51 3.99 -6.89 -3.97
N THR A 52 3.44 -6.01 -4.82
CA THR A 52 2.57 -4.91 -4.41
C THR A 52 1.31 -5.42 -3.71
N GLU A 53 0.67 -6.47 -4.25
CA GLU A 53 -0.54 -7.02 -3.68
C GLU A 53 -0.27 -7.77 -2.37
N ALA A 54 0.85 -8.50 -2.29
CA ALA A 54 1.29 -9.11 -1.06
C ALA A 54 1.51 -8.07 0.05
N ILE A 55 2.13 -6.92 -0.25
CA ILE A 55 2.38 -5.86 0.75
C ILE A 55 1.06 -5.28 1.22
N ARG A 56 0.16 -4.96 0.30
CA ARG A 56 -1.17 -4.42 0.62
C ARG A 56 -1.94 -5.34 1.57
N ARG A 57 -1.94 -6.64 1.29
CA ARG A 57 -2.60 -7.65 2.15
C ARG A 57 -1.91 -7.79 3.50
N ALA A 58 -0.58 -7.80 3.53
CA ALA A 58 0.17 -7.85 4.79
C ALA A 58 -0.17 -6.67 5.69
N ILE A 59 -0.20 -5.44 5.15
CA ILE A 59 -0.60 -4.24 5.89
C ILE A 59 -2.05 -4.33 6.38
N THR A 60 -2.96 -4.85 5.55
CA THR A 60 -4.39 -5.01 5.92
C THR A 60 -4.55 -5.99 7.09
N ILE A 61 -3.88 -7.13 7.03
CA ILE A 61 -3.91 -8.14 8.11
C ILE A 61 -3.28 -7.56 9.38
N TRP A 62 -2.13 -6.87 9.25
CA TRP A 62 -1.48 -6.24 10.38
C TRP A 62 -2.41 -5.21 11.04
N LYS A 63 -3.01 -4.30 10.26
CA LYS A 63 -3.98 -3.34 10.78
C LYS A 63 -5.13 -4.03 11.51
N PHE A 64 -5.71 -5.08 10.93
CA PHE A 64 -6.78 -5.83 11.58
C PHE A 64 -6.34 -6.37 12.94
N VAL A 65 -5.17 -7.01 13.00
CA VAL A 65 -4.59 -7.53 14.24
C VAL A 65 -4.44 -6.43 15.29
N GLU A 66 -3.82 -5.30 14.94
CA GLU A 66 -3.65 -4.15 15.85
C GLU A 66 -4.98 -3.61 16.35
N ASP A 67 -5.95 -3.44 15.44
CA ASP A 67 -7.28 -2.92 15.79
C ASP A 67 -8.00 -3.86 16.76
N GLN A 68 -7.87 -5.19 16.61
CA GLN A 68 -8.45 -6.16 17.52
C GLN A 68 -7.78 -6.13 18.90
N LEU A 69 -6.45 -6.11 18.94
CA LEU A 69 -5.70 -6.05 20.20
C LEU A 69 -5.98 -4.75 20.96
N ALA A 70 -6.08 -3.61 20.27
CA ALA A 70 -6.41 -2.32 20.87
C ALA A 70 -7.82 -2.28 21.47
N GLN A 71 -8.75 -3.12 20.98
CA GLN A 71 -10.09 -3.29 21.53
C GLN A 71 -10.14 -4.27 22.72
N GLY A 72 -8.98 -4.82 23.12
CA GLY A 72 -8.89 -5.81 24.20
C GLY A 72 -9.23 -7.23 23.77
N HIS A 73 -9.34 -7.50 22.47
CA HIS A 73 -9.48 -8.86 21.96
C HIS A 73 -8.14 -9.60 21.98
N GLU A 74 -8.22 -10.92 21.92
CA GLU A 74 -7.06 -11.80 21.87
C GLU A 74 -7.03 -12.56 20.55
N LEU A 75 -5.82 -12.90 20.09
CA LEU A 75 -5.62 -13.74 18.93
C LEU A 75 -5.29 -15.17 19.36
N ALA A 76 -5.88 -16.13 18.66
CA ALA A 76 -5.64 -17.55 18.90
C ALA A 76 -5.50 -18.31 17.58
N ILE A 77 -4.64 -19.33 17.59
CA ILE A 77 -4.62 -20.38 16.57
C ILE A 77 -5.60 -21.45 17.03
N VAL A 78 -6.61 -21.75 16.23
CA VAL A 78 -7.49 -22.88 16.48
C VAL A 78 -7.01 -24.03 15.59
N GLU A 79 -6.46 -25.06 16.22
CA GLU A 79 -6.01 -26.27 15.53
C GLU A 79 -7.21 -27.11 15.07
N SER A 80 -6.97 -28.13 14.24
CA SER A 80 -8.05 -28.96 13.70
C SER A 80 -8.83 -29.76 14.76
N ASP A 81 -8.26 -29.89 15.96
CA ASP A 81 -8.89 -30.53 17.12
C ASP A 81 -9.81 -29.57 17.92
N GLY A 82 -9.89 -28.30 17.50
CA GLY A 82 -10.71 -27.27 18.13
C GLY A 82 -10.08 -26.61 19.35
N ASN A 83 -8.86 -26.98 19.76
CA ASN A 83 -8.21 -26.37 20.92
C ASN A 83 -7.56 -25.03 20.53
N PRO A 84 -7.98 -23.90 21.14
CA PRO A 84 -7.37 -22.61 20.86
C PRO A 84 -6.04 -22.46 21.60
N ARG A 85 -5.00 -22.03 20.88
CA ARG A 85 -3.71 -21.62 21.44
C ARG A 85 -3.57 -20.10 21.30
N ARG A 86 -3.55 -19.40 22.43
CA ARG A 86 -3.38 -17.94 22.51
C ARG A 86 -2.03 -17.52 21.93
N ILE A 87 -2.01 -16.51 21.08
CA ILE A 87 -0.80 -15.86 20.58
C ILE A 87 -0.61 -14.55 21.35
N LEU A 88 0.59 -14.36 21.89
CA LEU A 88 1.01 -13.06 22.42
C LEU A 88 1.85 -12.35 21.36
N PHE A 89 1.34 -11.23 20.86
CA PHE A 89 2.14 -10.27 20.07
C PHE A 89 2.86 -9.35 21.06
N LEU A 90 4.16 -9.11 20.84
CA LEU A 90 5.01 -8.23 21.66
C LEU A 90 5.13 -6.84 21.04
#